data_AF-A0A7S1ABQ8-F1
#
_entry.id   AF-A0A7S1ABQ8-F1
#
_cell.length_a   1.000
_cell.length_b   1.000
_cell.length_c   1.000
_cell.angle_alpha   90.00
_cell.angle_beta   90.00
_cell.angle_gamma   90.00
#
_symmetry.space_group_name_H-M   'P 1'
#
loop_
_entity.id
_entity.type
_entity.pdbx_description
1 polymer ?
#
loop_
_entity_poly.entity_id
_entity_poly.type
_entity_poly.pdbx_seq_one_letter_code
_entity_poly.pdbx_strand_id
1 'polypeptide(L)'
;MSRTLGKLTHHTVGCRLAFFQRGAPCMYRRVPSLVQVRLEASYVCRVSTLNEKQRLLLWRARRKRWVELDEILGPFVERHIKSMSEVQLEKLKEVLDVNNGELLRVLGAVAPLPPALVDNEVMVSLLKYVNLRHPALRDVKTH
;
A
#
# COMPACT_ATOMS: atom_id res chain seq x y z
N MET A 1 30.10 31.01 -54.49
CA MET A 1 28.73 31.50 -54.76
C MET A 1 27.85 31.06 -53.59
N SER A 2 27.22 32.04 -52.91
CA SER A 2 26.03 31.99 -52.02
C SER A 2 25.99 30.90 -50.92
N ARG A 3 26.09 31.14 -49.59
CA ARG A 3 25.47 32.09 -48.64
C ARG A 3 23.93 32.14 -48.65
N THR A 4 23.31 31.52 -47.65
CA THR A 4 22.19 31.98 -46.78
C THR A 4 21.95 30.91 -45.69
N LEU A 5 22.31 31.07 -44.41
CA LEU A 5 21.74 31.88 -43.30
C LEU A 5 20.29 31.52 -42.89
N GLY A 6 20.12 31.12 -41.63
CA GLY A 6 18.82 30.97 -40.95
C GLY A 6 18.92 30.16 -39.64
N LYS A 7 19.63 30.63 -38.62
CA LYS A 7 19.14 31.37 -37.42
C LYS A 7 19.07 30.49 -36.15
N LEU A 8 20.04 30.73 -35.26
CA LEU A 8 19.99 30.47 -33.83
C LEU A 8 18.95 31.38 -33.15
N THR A 9 18.25 30.86 -32.14
CA THR A 9 17.89 31.63 -30.93
C THR A 9 17.75 30.68 -29.74
N HIS A 10 18.60 30.89 -28.73
CA HIS A 10 18.40 30.46 -27.35
C HIS A 10 17.14 31.12 -26.77
N HIS A 11 16.43 30.46 -25.85
CA HIS A 11 15.98 31.13 -24.65
C HIS A 11 15.68 30.17 -23.48
N THR A 12 16.06 30.70 -22.33
CA THR A 12 16.12 30.21 -20.96
C THR A 12 14.75 30.11 -20.27
N VAL A 13 14.70 29.16 -19.33
CA VAL A 13 14.08 29.17 -17.98
C VAL A 13 12.80 30.01 -17.77
N GLY A 14 11.72 29.32 -17.42
CA GLY A 14 10.48 29.95 -16.96
C GLY A 14 9.60 29.00 -16.17
N CYS A 15 10.08 28.57 -15.01
CA CYS A 15 9.25 27.97 -13.98
C CYS A 15 8.25 29.04 -13.51
N ARG A 16 6.96 28.89 -13.82
CA ARG A 16 5.87 29.67 -13.19
C ARG A 16 4.85 28.71 -12.60
N LEU A 17 4.92 28.64 -11.28
CA LEU A 17 3.79 28.35 -10.40
C LEU A 17 2.59 29.19 -10.82
N ALA A 18 1.49 28.52 -11.15
CA ALA A 18 0.15 29.05 -10.95
C ALA A 18 -0.66 27.94 -10.27
N PHE A 19 -0.75 28.11 -8.97
CA PHE A 19 -1.68 27.46 -8.07
C PHE A 19 -3.12 27.81 -8.48
N PHE A 20 -4.03 26.87 -8.20
CA PHE A 20 -5.37 27.12 -7.64
C PHE A 20 -6.62 26.95 -8.52
N GLN A 21 -7.44 26.01 -8.03
CA GLN A 21 -8.90 25.91 -8.10
C GLN A 21 -9.57 25.52 -9.43
N ARG A 22 -9.99 24.25 -9.48
CA ARG A 22 -11.41 23.91 -9.57
C ARG A 22 -11.66 22.48 -9.08
N GLY A 23 -12.59 22.36 -8.14
CA GLY A 23 -12.99 21.11 -7.50
C GLY A 23 -13.44 20.07 -8.51
N ALA A 24 -12.89 18.86 -8.38
CA ALA A 24 -13.50 17.65 -8.88
C ALA A 24 -14.00 16.89 -7.64
N PRO A 25 -15.32 16.65 -7.50
CA PRO A 25 -15.82 15.75 -6.48
C PRO A 25 -15.16 14.39 -6.67
N CYS A 26 -14.66 13.86 -5.55
CA CYS A 26 -14.21 12.50 -5.38
C CYS A 26 -15.25 11.53 -5.96
N MET A 27 -15.04 11.13 -7.22
CA MET A 27 -15.73 10.03 -7.86
C MET A 27 -15.21 8.74 -7.21
N TYR A 28 -15.69 8.46 -6.00
CA TYR A 28 -15.77 7.10 -5.49
C TYR A 28 -16.61 6.32 -6.49
N ARG A 29 -15.92 5.63 -7.40
CA ARG A 29 -16.55 4.70 -8.32
C ARG A 29 -17.06 3.55 -7.45
N ARG A 30 -18.38 3.51 -7.24
CA ARG A 30 -19.06 2.35 -6.69
C ARG A 30 -18.67 1.15 -7.53
N VAL A 31 -18.10 0.13 -6.91
CA VAL A 31 -18.03 -1.21 -7.48
C VAL A 31 -19.22 -1.97 -6.91
N PRO A 32 -20.25 -2.31 -7.70
CA PRO A 32 -21.26 -3.26 -7.30
C PRO A 32 -20.93 -4.60 -7.94
N SER A 33 -20.44 -5.56 -7.17
CA SER A 33 -20.84 -6.95 -7.39
C SER A 33 -20.76 -7.72 -6.07
N LEU A 34 -21.94 -8.11 -5.63
CA LEU A 34 -22.19 -8.99 -4.51
C LEU A 34 -21.74 -10.39 -4.89
N VAL A 35 -20.66 -10.87 -4.28
CA VAL A 35 -20.43 -12.30 -4.08
C VAL A 35 -20.12 -12.48 -2.60
N GLN A 36 -21.02 -13.21 -1.93
CA GLN A 36 -21.04 -13.48 -0.50
C GLN A 36 -19.68 -13.95 0.04
N VAL A 37 -19.17 -13.24 1.05
CA VAL A 37 -18.39 -13.88 2.11
C VAL A 37 -19.14 -13.70 3.43
N ARG A 38 -19.75 -14.81 3.83
CA ARG A 38 -20.33 -15.13 5.13
C ARG A 38 -19.41 -14.70 6.30
N LEU A 39 -20.05 -14.15 7.34
CA LEU A 39 -19.68 -14.25 8.77
C LEU A 39 -18.23 -13.97 9.17
N GLU A 40 -17.83 -12.68 9.28
CA GLU A 40 -16.65 -12.25 10.06
C GLU A 40 -16.99 -10.98 10.87
N ALA A 41 -18.15 -10.95 11.51
CA ALA A 41 -18.62 -9.78 12.28
C ALA A 41 -17.93 -9.62 13.66
N SER A 42 -16.88 -10.38 13.98
CA SER A 42 -16.38 -10.51 15.37
C SER A 42 -14.94 -10.09 15.65
N TYR A 43 -14.25 -9.34 14.79
CA TYR A 43 -12.85 -8.92 15.07
C TYR A 43 -12.49 -7.49 14.65
N VAL A 44 -13.47 -6.57 14.58
CA VAL A 44 -13.15 -5.13 14.45
C VAL A 44 -12.46 -4.69 15.74
N CYS A 45 -11.16 -4.48 15.69
CA CYS A 45 -10.41 -3.95 16.82
C CYS A 45 -10.88 -2.52 17.12
N ARG A 46 -11.69 -2.36 18.18
CA ARG A 46 -12.01 -1.02 18.70
C ARG A 46 -10.74 -0.30 19.10
N VAL A 47 -10.48 0.84 18.46
CA VAL A 47 -9.29 1.69 18.69
C VAL A 47 -9.09 2.01 20.17
N SER A 48 -10.18 2.19 20.93
CA SER A 48 -10.16 2.45 22.37
C SER A 48 -9.43 1.37 23.18
N THR A 49 -9.43 0.12 22.72
CA THR A 49 -8.81 -1.03 23.42
C THR A 49 -7.35 -1.27 23.05
N LEU A 50 -6.80 -0.49 22.11
CA LEU A 50 -5.43 -0.63 21.64
C LEU A 50 -4.47 0.27 22.42
N ASN A 51 -3.24 -0.21 22.63
CA ASN A 51 -2.14 0.59 23.14
C ASN A 51 -1.71 1.64 22.09
N GLU A 52 -0.99 2.69 22.52
CA GLU A 52 -0.55 3.77 21.63
C GLU A 52 0.27 3.25 20.43
N LYS A 53 1.24 2.35 20.69
CA LYS A 53 2.04 1.69 19.65
C LYS A 53 1.16 0.96 18.62
N GLN A 54 0.17 0.22 19.09
CA GLN A 54 -0.75 -0.53 18.23
C GLN A 54 -1.61 0.42 17.38
N ARG A 55 -2.13 1.50 17.97
CA ARG A 55 -2.89 2.52 17.23
C ARG A 55 -2.06 3.16 16.13
N LEU A 56 -0.81 3.49 16.41
CA LEU A 56 0.12 4.06 15.44
C LEU A 56 0.36 3.10 14.27
N LEU A 57 0.64 1.82 14.55
CA LEU A 57 0.89 0.81 13.51
C LEU A 57 -0.35 0.56 12.64
N LEU A 58 -1.53 0.44 13.25
CA LEU A 58 -2.79 0.33 12.51
C LEU A 58 -3.06 1.55 11.63
N TRP A 59 -2.81 2.76 12.15
CA TRP A 59 -2.94 3.98 11.37
C TRP A 59 -1.96 4.02 10.20
N ARG A 60 -0.70 3.60 10.39
CA ARG A 60 0.30 3.51 9.32
C ARG A 60 -0.11 2.52 8.24
N ALA A 61 -0.63 1.36 8.64
CA ALA A 61 -1.09 0.32 7.73
C ALA A 61 -2.29 0.75 6.87
N ARG A 62 -3.13 1.67 7.37
CA ARG A 62 -4.31 2.21 6.67
C ARG A 62 -4.06 3.48 5.87
N ARG A 63 -2.86 4.06 5.95
CA ARG A 63 -2.52 5.33 5.30
C ARG A 63 -1.28 5.20 4.43
N LYS A 64 -1.04 4.01 3.89
CA LYS A 64 -0.09 3.89 2.78
C LYS A 64 -0.69 4.67 1.60
N ARG A 65 0.16 5.32 0.81
CA ARG A 65 -0.31 6.17 -0.30
C ARG A 65 -0.78 5.35 -1.52
N TRP A 66 -1.13 4.08 -1.30
CA TRP A 66 -1.41 3.04 -2.31
C TRP A 66 -2.65 2.28 -1.85
N VAL A 67 -3.74 2.41 -2.61
CA VAL A 67 -5.07 1.93 -2.21
C VAL A 67 -5.07 0.41 -2.08
N GLU A 68 -4.37 -0.28 -2.97
CA GLU A 68 -4.25 -1.74 -3.01
C GLU A 68 -3.58 -2.27 -1.74
N LEU A 69 -2.54 -1.58 -1.27
CA LEU A 69 -1.85 -1.97 -0.04
C LEU A 69 -2.69 -1.67 1.21
N ASP A 70 -3.40 -0.54 1.23
CA ASP A 70 -4.29 -0.20 2.34
C ASP A 70 -5.41 -1.25 2.50
N GLU A 71 -5.95 -1.74 1.37
CA GLU A 71 -7.01 -2.75 1.36
C GLU A 71 -6.53 -4.13 1.85
N ILE A 72 -5.24 -4.44 1.69
CA ILE A 72 -4.65 -5.69 2.18
C ILE A 72 -4.18 -5.56 3.63
N LEU A 73 -3.35 -4.55 3.90
CA LEU A 73 -2.66 -4.37 5.19
C LEU A 73 -3.61 -3.89 6.27
N GLY A 74 -4.51 -2.96 5.96
CA GLY A 74 -5.45 -2.40 6.93
C GLY A 74 -6.28 -3.48 7.63
N PRO A 75 -7.02 -4.32 6.87
CA PRO A 75 -7.81 -5.42 7.43
C PRO A 75 -6.96 -6.51 8.07
N PHE A 76 -5.77 -6.81 7.53
CA PHE A 76 -4.86 -7.79 8.13
C PHE A 76 -4.43 -7.35 9.53
N VAL A 77 -3.91 -6.13 9.67
CA VAL A 77 -3.43 -5.59 10.94
C VAL A 77 -4.58 -5.44 11.92
N GLU A 78 -5.74 -4.95 11.48
CA GLU A 78 -6.92 -4.80 12.34
C GLU A 78 -7.34 -6.12 13.00
N ARG A 79 -7.19 -7.26 12.33
CA ARG A 79 -7.56 -8.57 12.89
C ARG A 79 -6.54 -9.11 13.88
N HIS A 80 -5.25 -8.89 13.64
CA HIS A 80 -4.17 -9.56 14.37
C HIS A 80 -3.51 -8.69 15.44
N ILE A 81 -3.66 -7.36 15.39
CA ILE A 81 -2.89 -6.46 16.25
C ILE A 81 -3.16 -6.63 17.76
N LYS A 82 -4.36 -7.09 18.15
CA LYS A 82 -4.70 -7.37 19.55
C LYS A 82 -4.01 -8.61 20.11
N SER A 83 -3.79 -9.62 19.28
CA SER A 83 -3.15 -10.87 19.68
C SER A 83 -1.64 -10.84 19.51
N MET A 84 -1.08 -9.81 18.87
CA MET A 84 0.35 -9.69 18.63
C MET A 84 1.11 -9.33 19.91
N SER A 85 2.22 -10.03 20.15
CA SER A 85 3.19 -9.69 21.19
C SER A 85 4.05 -8.47 20.79
N GLU A 86 4.78 -7.87 21.74
CA GLU A 86 5.65 -6.72 21.44
C GLU A 86 6.69 -7.02 20.36
N VAL A 87 7.27 -8.23 20.38
CA VAL A 87 8.23 -8.69 19.36
C VAL A 87 7.57 -8.74 17.97
N GLN A 88 6.32 -9.20 17.90
CA GLN A 88 5.57 -9.22 16.65
C GLN A 88 5.17 -7.83 16.18
N LEU A 89 4.95 -6.87 17.09
CA LEU A 89 4.69 -5.47 16.72
C LEU A 89 5.93 -4.79 16.11
N GLU A 90 7.13 -5.06 16.62
CA GLU A 90 8.36 -4.56 15.99
C GLU A 90 8.60 -5.22 14.63
N LYS A 91 8.38 -6.54 14.53
CA LYS A 91 8.40 -7.25 13.23
C LYS A 91 7.37 -6.68 12.24
N LEU A 92 6.19 -6.30 12.70
CA LEU A 92 5.17 -5.66 11.86
C LEU A 92 5.62 -4.27 11.40
N LYS A 93 6.27 -3.51 12.28
CA LYS A 93 6.82 -2.20 11.96
C LYS A 93 7.87 -2.30 10.86
N GLU A 94 8.78 -3.27 10.94
CA GLU A 94 9.77 -3.53 9.88
C GLU A 94 9.11 -3.79 8.53
N VAL A 95 8.06 -4.62 8.48
CA VAL A 95 7.28 -4.88 7.25
C VAL A 95 6.64 -3.60 6.72
N LEU A 96 6.11 -2.74 7.60
CA LEU A 96 5.50 -1.47 7.22
C LEU A 96 6.51 -0.42 6.77
N ASP A 97 7.78 -0.52 7.16
CA ASP A 97 8.82 0.42 6.75
C ASP A 97 9.43 0.08 5.37
N VAL A 98 9.14 -1.11 4.83
CA VAL A 98 9.51 -1.51 3.46
C VAL A 98 8.89 -0.56 2.43
N ASN A 99 9.62 -0.31 1.35
CA ASN A 99 9.13 0.47 0.22
C ASN A 99 7.84 -0.14 -0.36
N ASN A 100 6.82 0.69 -0.59
CA ASN A 100 5.49 0.23 -1.02
C ASN A 100 5.53 -0.59 -2.32
N GLY A 101 6.33 -0.16 -3.30
CA GLY A 101 6.43 -0.84 -4.59
C GLY A 101 7.09 -2.22 -4.48
N GLU A 102 8.07 -2.37 -3.58
CA GLU A 102 8.70 -3.65 -3.30
C GLU A 102 7.74 -4.57 -2.54
N LEU A 103 7.10 -4.05 -1.50
CA LEU A 103 6.13 -4.80 -0.71
C LEU A 103 5.01 -5.37 -1.59
N LEU A 104 4.43 -4.57 -2.48
CA LEU A 104 3.37 -5.05 -3.38
C LEU A 104 3.87 -6.14 -4.35
N ARG A 105 5.08 -6.02 -4.88
CA ARG A 105 5.69 -7.05 -5.74
C ARG A 105 5.93 -8.36 -4.99
N VAL A 106 6.33 -8.27 -3.73
CA VAL A 106 6.49 -9.43 -2.85
C VAL A 106 5.15 -10.09 -2.56
N LEU A 107 4.11 -9.31 -2.22
CA LEU A 107 2.77 -9.85 -1.96
C LEU A 107 2.12 -10.46 -3.20
N GLY A 108 2.39 -9.91 -4.38
CA GLY A 108 1.96 -10.46 -5.68
C GLY A 108 2.77 -11.66 -6.17
N ALA A 109 3.75 -12.13 -5.39
CA ALA A 109 4.69 -13.19 -5.78
C ALA A 109 5.49 -12.90 -7.08
N VAL A 110 5.64 -11.61 -7.43
CA VAL A 110 6.43 -11.15 -8.59
C VAL A 110 7.91 -11.04 -8.23
N ALA A 111 8.22 -10.72 -6.98
CA ALA A 111 9.58 -10.59 -6.46
C ALA A 111 9.83 -11.55 -5.28
N PRO A 112 11.07 -12.03 -5.09
CA PRO A 112 11.42 -12.82 -3.91
C PRO A 112 11.37 -11.96 -2.64
N LEU A 113 11.21 -12.62 -1.49
CA LEU A 113 11.25 -11.95 -0.19
C LEU A 113 12.66 -11.36 0.04
N PRO A 114 12.79 -10.08 0.44
CA PRO A 114 14.08 -9.53 0.81
C PRO A 114 14.65 -10.29 2.03
N PRO A 115 15.97 -10.50 2.12
CA PRO A 115 16.60 -11.31 3.15
C PRO A 115 16.29 -10.82 4.57
N ALA A 116 16.10 -9.50 4.75
CA ALA A 116 15.72 -8.90 6.02
C ALA A 116 14.35 -9.34 6.55
N LEU A 117 13.45 -9.85 5.69
CA LEU A 117 12.09 -10.25 6.06
C LEU A 117 11.87 -11.76 6.01
N VAL A 118 12.87 -12.55 5.60
CA VAL A 118 12.75 -14.01 5.47
C VAL A 118 12.41 -14.65 6.82
N ASP A 119 13.04 -14.18 7.89
CA ASP A 119 12.82 -14.69 9.25
C ASP A 119 11.64 -14.04 9.97
N ASN A 120 10.90 -13.16 9.28
CA ASN A 120 9.80 -12.42 9.87
C ASN A 120 8.48 -13.21 9.82
N GLU A 121 8.08 -13.75 10.98
CA GLU A 121 6.83 -14.49 11.18
C GLU A 121 5.57 -13.70 10.75
N VAL A 122 5.58 -12.37 10.90
CA VAL A 122 4.45 -11.51 10.52
C VAL A 122 4.33 -11.46 9.00
N MET A 123 5.46 -11.41 8.30
CA MET A 123 5.50 -11.45 6.83
C MET A 123 4.94 -12.78 6.30
N VAL A 124 5.34 -13.90 6.91
CA VAL A 124 4.80 -15.23 6.56
C VAL A 124 3.28 -15.29 6.80
N SER A 125 2.81 -14.73 7.91
CA SER A 125 1.38 -14.67 8.23
C SER A 125 0.60 -13.79 7.25
N LEU A 126 1.19 -12.68 6.82
CA LEU A 126 0.63 -11.78 5.81
C LEU A 126 0.52 -12.47 4.43
N LEU A 127 1.55 -13.20 4.00
CA LEU A 127 1.52 -13.95 2.74
C LEU A 127 0.44 -15.03 2.76
N LYS A 128 0.28 -15.74 3.89
CA LYS A 128 -0.83 -16.69 4.07
C LYS A 128 -2.18 -15.98 3.95
N TYR A 129 -2.33 -14.81 4.58
CA TYR A 129 -3.55 -14.01 4.49
C TYR A 129 -3.87 -13.59 3.06
N VAL A 130 -2.88 -13.09 2.32
CA VAL A 130 -3.03 -12.69 0.90
C VAL A 130 -3.45 -13.87 0.04
N ASN A 131 -2.84 -15.04 0.23
CA ASN A 131 -3.18 -16.24 -0.52
C ASN A 131 -4.61 -16.72 -0.28
N LEU A 132 -5.16 -16.47 0.90
CA LEU A 132 -6.53 -16.88 1.26
C LEU A 132 -7.59 -15.85 0.83
N ARG A 133 -7.27 -14.55 0.87
CA ARG A 133 -8.25 -13.46 0.71
C ARG A 133 -8.13 -12.71 -0.61
N HIS A 134 -6.97 -12.70 -1.24
CA HIS A 134 -6.68 -11.91 -2.45
C HIS A 134 -5.97 -12.75 -3.53
N PRO A 135 -6.59 -13.84 -4.02
CA PRO A 135 -5.98 -14.68 -5.06
C PRO A 135 -5.69 -13.91 -6.36
N ALA A 136 -6.48 -12.87 -6.65
CA ALA A 136 -6.36 -12.04 -7.85
C ALA A 136 -5.02 -11.29 -7.97
N LEU A 137 -4.27 -11.11 -6.86
CA LEU A 137 -2.96 -10.45 -6.90
C LEU A 137 -1.88 -11.30 -7.58
N ARG A 138 -2.10 -12.61 -7.72
CA ARG A 138 -1.16 -13.53 -8.38
C ARG A 138 -1.21 -13.45 -9.90
N ASP A 139 -2.32 -12.96 -10.44
CA ASP A 139 -2.58 -12.93 -11.89
C ASP A 139 -2.08 -11.66 -12.56
N VAL A 140 -1.41 -10.76 -11.81
CA VAL A 140 -0.80 -9.55 -12.36
C VAL A 140 0.44 -9.94 -13.17
N LYS A 141 0.19 -10.46 -14.38
CA LYS A 141 1.20 -10.64 -15.41
C LYS A 141 1.71 -9.25 -15.79
N THR A 142 2.96 -8.97 -15.44
CA THR A 142 3.71 -7.85 -15.98
C THR A 142 3.78 -8.00 -17.50
N HIS A 143 3.01 -7.17 -18.21
CA HIS A 143 3.16 -6.94 -19.65
C HIS A 143 4.31 -5.98 -19.92
#